data_AF-I0GQB2-F1
#
_entry.id   AF-I0GQB2-F1
#
_cell.length_a   1.000
_cell.length_b   1.000
_cell.length_c   1.000
_cell.angle_alpha   90.00
_cell.angle_beta   90.00
_cell.angle_gamma   90.00
#
_symmetry.space_group_name_H-M   'P 1'
#
loop_
_entity.id
_entity.type
_entity.pdbx_description
1 polymer ?
#
loop_
_entity_poly.entity_id
_entity_poly.type
_entity_poly.pdbx_seq_one_letter_code
_entity_poly.pdbx_strand_id
1 'polypeptide(L)'
;MRKATPKVRLYLAQQVLEQYYKGTDEPSEAQKAWMNKLYGNNPDSRGIRKLRMRLLDRECSEIIVSAVIADATQEEKIFLRDKYKLRRNFTAISCRLHVHVNGLQRWRDRFLNEIAQMLNYELPERDVWSYRKVGALIKVLERNIEFLEQNDEETDKDSLKRLCALRDRYRILHAGMEKYLFSESDSTRIRVVRERLLHVDLGSAELADFVGFSHTTVDLCLADFLKKYYYLGAGGA
;
A
#
# COMPACT_ATOMS: atom_id res chain seq x y z
N MET A 1 -19.34 -5.22 -1.42
CA MET A 1 -18.35 -6.33 -1.39
C MET A 1 -18.42 -7.09 -0.07
N ARG A 2 -18.58 -8.42 -0.10
CA ARG A 2 -18.43 -9.25 1.11
C ARG A 2 -16.95 -9.24 1.50
N LYS A 3 -16.63 -8.76 2.71
CA LYS A 3 -15.27 -8.78 3.25
C LYS A 3 -14.81 -10.24 3.33
N ALA A 4 -13.74 -10.61 2.62
CA ALA A 4 -13.13 -11.94 2.73
C ALA A 4 -12.82 -12.25 4.19
N THR A 5 -12.94 -13.52 4.60
CA THR A 5 -12.62 -13.90 5.99
C THR A 5 -11.17 -13.57 6.31
N PRO A 6 -10.82 -13.22 7.57
CA PRO A 6 -9.48 -12.77 7.94
C PRO A 6 -8.36 -13.75 7.50
N LYS A 7 -8.63 -15.05 7.58
CA LYS A 7 -7.70 -16.11 7.14
C LYS A 7 -7.45 -16.09 5.63
N VAL A 8 -8.49 -15.83 4.81
CA VAL A 8 -8.36 -15.74 3.35
C VAL A 8 -7.54 -14.51 2.97
N ARG A 9 -7.73 -13.38 3.66
CA ARG A 9 -6.96 -12.15 3.40
C ARG A 9 -5.46 -12.35 3.63
N LEU A 10 -5.09 -12.95 4.75
CA LEU A 10 -3.68 -13.23 5.07
C LEU A 10 -3.07 -14.24 4.11
N TYR A 11 -3.85 -15.24 3.68
CA TYR A 11 -3.41 -16.18 2.66
C TYR A 11 -3.13 -15.49 1.32
N LEU A 12 -4.02 -14.61 0.85
CA LEU A 12 -3.81 -13.84 -0.38
C LEU A 12 -2.58 -12.92 -0.27
N ALA A 13 -2.42 -12.22 0.86
CA ALA A 13 -1.24 -11.40 1.11
C ALA A 13 0.06 -12.22 1.06
N GLN A 14 0.05 -13.44 1.62
CA GLN A 14 1.19 -14.34 1.54
C GLN A 14 1.48 -14.76 0.10
N GLN A 15 0.46 -15.13 -0.67
CA GLN A 15 0.63 -15.53 -2.08
C GLN A 15 1.23 -14.39 -2.91
N VAL A 16 0.70 -13.19 -2.75
CA VAL A 16 1.15 -11.98 -3.45
C VAL A 16 2.60 -11.63 -3.08
N LEU A 17 2.97 -11.70 -1.80
CA LEU A 17 4.35 -11.49 -1.34
C LEU A 17 5.32 -12.57 -1.89
N GLU A 18 4.88 -13.81 -1.95
CA GLU A 18 5.66 -14.89 -2.55
C GLU A 18 5.85 -14.72 -4.05
N GLN A 19 4.81 -14.26 -4.78
CA GLN A 19 4.89 -13.97 -6.21
C GLN A 19 5.87 -12.83 -6.50
N TYR A 20 5.81 -11.75 -5.71
CA TYR A 20 6.74 -10.63 -5.81
C TYR A 20 8.21 -11.06 -5.77
N TYR A 21 8.58 -11.93 -4.82
CA TYR A 21 9.96 -12.41 -4.69
C TYR A 21 10.34 -13.57 -5.61
N LYS A 22 9.36 -14.29 -6.17
CA LYS A 22 9.63 -15.30 -7.21
C LYS A 22 10.16 -14.66 -8.48
N GLY A 23 9.91 -13.36 -8.70
CA GLY A 23 10.27 -12.68 -9.93
C GLY A 23 9.54 -13.36 -11.08
N THR A 24 8.25 -13.08 -11.23
CA THR A 24 7.53 -13.63 -12.36
C THR A 24 8.15 -13.07 -13.63
N ASP A 25 8.61 -13.97 -14.50
CA ASP A 25 8.93 -13.65 -15.89
C ASP A 25 7.85 -12.70 -16.39
N GLU A 26 8.25 -11.46 -16.71
CA GLU A 26 7.36 -10.62 -17.50
C GLU A 26 6.99 -11.44 -18.72
N PRO A 27 5.70 -11.55 -19.07
CA PRO A 27 5.35 -12.23 -20.30
C PRO A 27 6.13 -11.56 -21.41
N SER A 28 6.96 -12.33 -22.11
CA SER A 28 7.89 -11.76 -23.08
C SER A 28 7.11 -10.94 -24.10
N GLU A 29 7.76 -9.98 -24.75
CA GLU A 29 7.19 -9.25 -25.90
C GLU A 29 6.46 -10.21 -26.87
N ALA A 30 6.99 -11.42 -27.07
CA ALA A 30 6.38 -12.47 -27.89
C ALA A 30 5.10 -13.07 -27.28
N GLN A 31 5.02 -13.25 -25.96
CA GLN A 31 3.79 -13.67 -25.29
C GLN A 31 2.72 -12.58 -25.31
N LYS A 32 3.11 -11.31 -25.09
CA LYS A 32 2.20 -10.16 -25.23
C LYS A 32 1.67 -10.03 -26.66
N ALA A 33 2.54 -10.18 -27.66
CA ALA A 33 2.16 -10.15 -29.08
C ALA A 33 1.28 -11.36 -29.48
N TRP A 34 1.60 -12.56 -28.99
CA TRP A 34 0.79 -13.76 -29.23
C TRP A 34 -0.61 -13.64 -28.61
N MET A 35 -0.69 -13.12 -27.38
CA MET A 35 -1.97 -12.83 -26.72
C MET A 35 -2.75 -11.79 -27.52
N ASN A 36 -2.14 -10.66 -27.90
CA ASN A 36 -2.80 -9.65 -28.73
C ASN A 36 -3.28 -10.20 -30.09
N LYS A 37 -2.57 -11.17 -30.68
CA LYS A 37 -2.96 -11.80 -31.95
C LYS A 37 -4.10 -12.81 -31.80
N LEU A 38 -4.14 -13.58 -30.71
CA LEU A 38 -5.21 -14.55 -30.42
C LEU A 38 -6.53 -13.88 -30.04
N TYR A 39 -6.43 -12.70 -29.47
CA TYR A 39 -7.52 -12.03 -28.79
C TYR A 39 -7.91 -10.70 -29.45
N GLY A 40 -7.05 -10.10 -30.28
CA GLY A 40 -7.30 -8.82 -30.95
C GLY A 40 -8.44 -8.84 -31.96
N ASN A 41 -8.84 -10.01 -32.46
CA ASN A 41 -9.96 -10.14 -33.41
C ASN A 41 -11.35 -10.15 -32.73
N ASN A 42 -11.42 -10.21 -31.40
CA ASN A 42 -12.70 -10.11 -30.67
C ASN A 42 -12.49 -9.54 -29.25
N PRO A 43 -12.34 -8.21 -29.12
CA PRO A 43 -12.01 -7.53 -27.86
C PRO A 43 -13.04 -7.76 -26.74
N ASP A 44 -14.28 -8.15 -27.08
CA ASP A 44 -15.38 -8.41 -26.13
C ASP A 44 -15.43 -9.86 -25.61
N SER A 45 -14.49 -10.71 -26.01
CA SER A 45 -14.51 -12.08 -25.50
C SER A 45 -14.21 -12.10 -23.99
N ARG A 46 -15.10 -12.77 -23.24
CA ARG A 46 -14.98 -12.97 -21.78
C ARG A 46 -13.60 -13.48 -21.34
N GLY A 47 -12.89 -14.21 -22.20
CA GLY A 47 -11.53 -14.69 -21.95
C GLY A 47 -10.50 -13.57 -21.85
N ILE A 48 -10.58 -12.56 -22.72
CA ILE A 48 -9.69 -11.40 -22.73
C ILE A 48 -9.92 -10.54 -21.51
N ARG A 49 -11.20 -10.31 -21.16
CA ARG A 49 -11.55 -9.55 -19.97
C ARG A 49 -10.97 -10.21 -18.71
N LYS A 50 -11.13 -11.53 -18.57
CA LYS A 50 -10.52 -12.30 -17.47
C LYS A 50 -9.01 -12.20 -17.43
N LEU A 51 -8.37 -12.23 -18.60
CA LEU A 51 -6.92 -12.11 -18.71
C LEU A 51 -6.42 -10.71 -18.34
N ARG A 52 -7.07 -9.65 -18.85
CA ARG A 52 -6.79 -8.25 -18.47
C ARG A 52 -6.98 -8.04 -16.98
N MET A 53 -8.05 -8.58 -16.40
CA MET A 53 -8.30 -8.52 -14.95
C MET A 53 -7.17 -9.20 -14.15
N ARG A 54 -6.69 -10.38 -14.58
CA ARG A 54 -5.55 -11.04 -13.92
C ARG A 54 -4.25 -10.23 -14.01
N LEU A 55 -4.00 -9.58 -15.15
CA LEU A 55 -2.82 -8.74 -15.34
C LEU A 55 -2.91 -7.48 -14.45
N LEU A 56 -4.09 -6.87 -14.39
CA LEU A 56 -4.38 -5.74 -13.50
C LEU A 56 -4.22 -6.13 -12.02
N ASP A 57 -4.81 -7.25 -11.59
CA ASP A 57 -4.69 -7.75 -10.22
C ASP A 57 -3.22 -7.95 -9.83
N ARG A 58 -2.41 -8.47 -10.77
CA ARG A 58 -0.97 -8.65 -10.57
C ARG A 58 -0.24 -7.31 -10.47
N GLU A 59 -0.47 -6.38 -11.40
CA GLU A 59 0.14 -5.04 -11.37
C GLU A 59 -0.19 -4.32 -10.06
N CYS A 60 -1.46 -4.30 -9.66
CA CYS A 60 -1.92 -3.71 -8.40
C CYS A 60 -1.26 -4.36 -7.19
N SER A 61 -1.15 -5.69 -7.19
CA SER A 61 -0.48 -6.45 -6.12
C SER A 61 1.01 -6.10 -6.02
N GLU A 62 1.72 -5.99 -7.16
CA GLU A 62 3.13 -5.60 -7.20
C GLU A 62 3.34 -4.17 -6.69
N ILE A 63 2.46 -3.22 -7.05
CA ILE A 63 2.47 -1.85 -6.53
C ILE A 63 2.34 -1.83 -5.01
N ILE A 64 1.37 -2.58 -4.46
CA ILE A 64 1.12 -2.66 -3.01
C ILE A 64 2.32 -3.24 -2.28
N VAL A 65 2.81 -4.41 -2.72
CA VAL A 65 3.95 -5.06 -2.06
C VAL A 65 5.20 -4.19 -2.13
N SER A 66 5.45 -3.54 -3.25
CA SER A 66 6.57 -2.61 -3.41
C SER A 66 6.49 -1.46 -2.41
N ALA A 67 5.31 -0.87 -2.22
CA ALA A 67 5.12 0.22 -1.26
C ALA A 67 5.37 -0.24 0.18
N VAL A 68 4.84 -1.40 0.58
CA VAL A 68 5.07 -1.98 1.91
C VAL A 68 6.55 -2.29 2.15
N ILE A 69 7.24 -2.85 1.17
CA ILE A 69 8.67 -3.18 1.28
C ILE A 69 9.54 -1.91 1.30
N ALA A 70 9.16 -0.86 0.56
CA ALA A 70 9.93 0.36 0.49
C ALA A 70 10.10 1.02 1.87
N ASP A 71 9.07 0.92 2.72
CA ASP A 71 9.03 1.47 4.08
C ASP A 71 9.67 0.57 5.14
N ALA A 72 10.01 -0.67 4.78
CA ALA A 72 10.69 -1.58 5.70
C ALA A 72 12.13 -1.12 6.00
N THR A 73 12.60 -1.39 7.23
CA THR A 73 13.99 -1.15 7.61
C THR A 73 14.94 -2.05 6.81
N GLN A 74 16.24 -1.74 6.82
CA GLN A 74 17.21 -2.55 6.08
C GLN A 74 17.27 -4.00 6.57
N GLU A 75 17.16 -4.23 7.88
CA GLU A 75 17.12 -5.57 8.47
C GLU A 75 15.86 -6.35 8.05
N GLU A 76 14.72 -5.68 8.04
CA GLU A 76 13.45 -6.26 7.62
C GLU A 76 13.45 -6.60 6.13
N LYS A 77 14.08 -5.76 5.29
CA LYS A 77 14.30 -6.06 3.86
C LYS A 77 15.18 -7.29 3.67
N ILE A 78 16.23 -7.45 4.47
CA ILE A 78 17.07 -8.66 4.45
C ILE A 78 16.26 -9.88 4.89
N PHE A 79 15.47 -9.77 5.95
CA PHE A 79 14.56 -10.82 6.40
C PHE A 79 13.62 -11.27 5.28
N LEU A 80 12.91 -10.33 4.64
CA LEU A 80 11.96 -10.63 3.57
C LEU A 80 12.65 -11.31 2.38
N ARG A 81 13.81 -10.81 1.95
CA ARG A 81 14.59 -11.45 0.88
C ARG A 81 15.01 -12.87 1.27
N ASP A 82 15.61 -13.05 2.44
CA ASP A 82 16.10 -14.35 2.88
C ASP A 82 14.95 -15.36 3.06
N LYS A 83 13.79 -14.91 3.52
CA LYS A 83 12.60 -15.75 3.72
C LYS A 83 11.90 -16.12 2.41
N TYR A 84 11.65 -15.16 1.54
CA TYR A 84 10.74 -15.34 0.39
C TYR A 84 11.48 -15.57 -0.94
N LYS A 85 12.68 -14.96 -1.11
CA LYS A 85 13.52 -15.16 -2.29
C LYS A 85 14.47 -16.35 -2.11
N LEU A 86 15.21 -16.38 -1.01
CA LEU A 86 16.20 -17.43 -0.74
C LEU A 86 15.64 -18.66 -0.01
N ARG A 87 14.36 -18.61 0.39
CA ARG A 87 13.63 -19.72 1.05
C ARG A 87 14.33 -20.27 2.29
N ARG A 88 15.06 -19.43 3.03
CA ARG A 88 15.73 -19.81 4.27
C ARG A 88 14.73 -20.05 5.41
N ASN A 89 15.05 -20.99 6.29
CA ASN A 89 14.24 -21.23 7.49
C ASN A 89 14.45 -20.12 8.55
N PHE A 90 13.53 -20.02 9.51
CA PHE A 90 13.58 -18.97 10.53
C PHE A 90 14.82 -19.04 11.42
N THR A 91 15.29 -20.25 11.76
CA THR A 91 16.49 -20.44 12.58
C THR A 91 17.73 -19.85 11.91
N ALA A 92 17.93 -20.14 10.63
CA ALA A 92 19.07 -19.62 9.87
C ALA A 92 19.03 -18.09 9.75
N ILE A 93 17.84 -17.52 9.55
CA ILE A 93 17.68 -16.05 9.50
C ILE A 93 17.90 -15.44 10.88
N SER A 94 17.42 -16.09 11.94
CA SER A 94 17.58 -15.65 13.33
C SER A 94 19.05 -15.56 13.72
N CYS A 95 19.84 -16.59 13.39
CA CYS A 95 21.28 -16.58 13.62
C CYS A 95 21.99 -15.48 12.83
N ARG A 96 21.54 -15.19 11.60
CA ARG A 96 22.17 -14.17 10.73
C ARG A 96 21.87 -12.74 11.18
N LEU A 97 20.62 -12.46 11.55
CA LEU A 97 20.16 -11.11 11.91
C LEU A 97 20.27 -10.83 13.41
N HIS A 98 20.64 -11.82 14.22
CA HIS A 98 20.63 -11.74 15.69
C HIS A 98 19.25 -11.34 16.26
N VAL A 99 18.18 -11.68 15.54
CA VAL A 99 16.79 -11.44 15.97
C VAL A 99 16.17 -12.77 16.37
N HIS A 100 15.52 -12.81 17.53
CA HIS A 100 14.82 -13.99 18.01
C HIS A 100 13.72 -14.45 17.02
N VAL A 101 13.49 -15.76 16.89
CA VAL A 101 12.50 -16.33 15.97
C VAL A 101 11.10 -15.72 16.15
N ASN A 102 10.68 -15.47 17.41
CA ASN A 102 9.42 -14.78 17.70
C ASN A 102 9.38 -13.33 17.16
N GLY A 103 10.52 -12.63 17.11
CA GLY A 103 10.62 -11.32 16.49
C GLY A 103 10.43 -11.39 14.97
N LEU A 104 11.09 -12.35 14.32
CA LEU A 104 10.91 -12.60 12.88
C LEU A 104 9.46 -12.98 12.53
N GLN A 105 8.81 -13.75 13.40
CA GLN A 105 7.41 -14.12 13.26
C GLN A 105 6.49 -12.88 13.35
N ARG A 106 6.74 -11.97 14.30
CA ARG A 106 6.03 -10.69 14.39
C ARG A 106 6.24 -9.83 13.16
N TRP A 107 7.46 -9.74 12.63
CA TRP A 107 7.72 -9.03 11.37
C TRP A 107 6.90 -9.62 10.22
N ARG A 108 6.94 -10.94 10.05
CA ARG A 108 6.13 -11.63 9.03
C ARG A 108 4.66 -11.28 9.15
N ASP A 109 4.09 -11.46 10.34
CA ASP A 109 2.66 -11.28 10.55
C ASP A 109 2.28 -9.79 10.39
N ARG A 110 3.16 -8.86 10.76
CA ARG A 110 2.98 -7.42 10.50
C ARG A 110 2.92 -7.13 8.99
N PHE A 111 3.89 -7.60 8.20
CA PHE A 111 3.91 -7.40 6.74
C PHE A 111 2.70 -8.01 6.04
N LEU A 112 2.31 -9.23 6.42
CA LEU A 112 1.12 -9.87 5.86
C LEU A 112 -0.16 -9.11 6.17
N ASN A 113 -0.30 -8.57 7.38
CA ASN A 113 -1.44 -7.73 7.75
C ASN A 113 -1.47 -6.42 6.95
N GLU A 114 -0.33 -5.75 6.76
CA GLU A 114 -0.24 -4.51 5.97
C GLU A 114 -0.62 -4.73 4.52
N ILE A 115 -0.05 -5.76 3.88
CA ILE A 115 -0.39 -6.13 2.51
C ILE A 115 -1.88 -6.48 2.41
N ALA A 116 -2.41 -7.26 3.35
CA ALA A 116 -3.82 -7.63 3.38
C ALA A 116 -4.75 -6.41 3.51
N GLN A 117 -4.41 -5.42 4.34
CA GLN A 117 -5.18 -4.18 4.47
C GLN A 117 -5.15 -3.37 3.17
N MET A 118 -3.95 -3.17 2.59
CA MET A 118 -3.80 -2.41 1.36
C MET A 118 -4.50 -3.07 0.16
N LEU A 119 -4.49 -4.41 0.06
CA LEU A 119 -5.24 -5.16 -0.96
C LEU A 119 -6.77 -4.98 -0.84
N ASN A 120 -7.27 -4.57 0.33
CA ASN A 120 -8.67 -4.21 0.54
C ASN A 120 -8.93 -2.70 0.45
N TYR A 121 -7.95 -1.92 -0.02
CA TYR A 121 -7.99 -0.45 -0.05
C TYR A 121 -8.20 0.16 1.34
N GLU A 122 -7.73 -0.52 2.40
CA GLU A 122 -7.78 -0.04 3.77
C GLU A 122 -6.40 0.51 4.16
N LEU A 123 -6.36 1.74 4.67
CA LEU A 123 -5.15 2.39 5.18
C LEU A 123 -5.24 2.47 6.72
N PRO A 124 -4.46 1.68 7.47
CA PRO A 124 -4.48 1.75 8.93
C PRO A 124 -3.90 3.08 9.42
N GLU A 125 -4.30 3.56 10.59
CA GLU A 125 -3.89 4.88 11.13
C GLU A 125 -2.37 5.09 11.18
N ARG A 126 -1.60 4.03 11.49
CA ARG A 126 -0.13 4.08 11.46
C ARG A 126 0.44 4.43 10.09
N ASP A 127 -0.23 4.00 9.02
CA ASP A 127 0.24 4.12 7.63
C ASP A 127 -0.29 5.40 6.98
N VAL A 128 -1.16 6.16 7.67
CA VAL A 128 -1.65 7.47 7.22
C VAL A 128 -0.53 8.48 7.05
N TRP A 129 0.64 8.24 7.63
CA TRP A 129 1.84 9.08 7.49
C TRP A 129 2.79 8.58 6.39
N SER A 130 2.57 7.39 5.81
CA SER A 130 3.40 6.90 4.71
C SER A 130 2.94 7.49 3.39
N TYR A 131 3.71 8.48 2.91
CA TYR A 131 3.51 9.08 1.59
C TYR A 131 3.47 8.02 0.46
N ARG A 132 4.34 7.02 0.54
CA ARG A 132 4.45 5.95 -0.46
C ARG A 132 3.23 5.04 -0.46
N LYS A 133 2.76 4.61 0.72
CA LYS A 133 1.57 3.74 0.81
C LYS A 133 0.31 4.46 0.35
N VAL A 134 0.17 5.75 0.69
CA VAL A 134 -0.95 6.57 0.21
C VAL A 134 -0.92 6.71 -1.32
N GLY A 135 0.23 7.06 -1.90
CA GLY A 135 0.38 7.16 -3.35
C GLY A 135 0.13 5.83 -4.07
N ALA A 136 0.58 4.71 -3.50
CA ALA A 136 0.32 3.38 -4.03
C ALA A 136 -1.18 3.04 -4.05
N LEU A 137 -1.92 3.35 -2.98
CA LEU A 137 -3.37 3.15 -2.96
C LEU A 137 -4.09 3.99 -4.01
N ILE A 138 -3.70 5.26 -4.19
CA ILE A 138 -4.27 6.12 -5.23
C ILE A 138 -4.08 5.49 -6.61
N LYS A 139 -2.83 5.09 -6.93
CA LYS A 139 -2.51 4.48 -8.22
C LYS A 139 -3.29 3.19 -8.46
N VAL A 140 -3.41 2.33 -7.46
CA VAL A 140 -4.18 1.09 -7.54
C VAL A 140 -5.67 1.38 -7.75
N LEU A 141 -6.23 2.35 -7.04
CA LEU A 141 -7.63 2.74 -7.20
C LEU A 141 -7.90 3.32 -8.58
N GLU A 142 -7.02 4.18 -9.10
CA GLU A 142 -7.10 4.73 -10.46
C GLU A 142 -7.13 3.64 -11.51
N ARG A 143 -6.19 2.68 -11.45
CA ARG A 143 -6.15 1.56 -12.41
C ARG A 143 -7.38 0.68 -12.37
N ASN A 144 -7.93 0.42 -11.17
CA ASN A 144 -9.17 -0.34 -11.04
C ASN A 144 -10.39 0.44 -11.55
N ILE A 145 -10.47 1.75 -11.28
CA ILE A 145 -11.55 2.62 -11.77
C ILE A 145 -11.52 2.67 -13.31
N GLU A 146 -10.35 2.94 -13.90
CA GLU A 146 -10.16 2.96 -15.36
C GLU A 146 -10.59 1.63 -16.00
N PHE A 147 -10.23 0.50 -15.39
CA PHE A 147 -10.64 -0.81 -15.88
C PHE A 147 -12.16 -1.01 -15.80
N LEU A 148 -12.80 -0.59 -14.72
CA LEU A 148 -14.25 -0.71 -14.54
C LEU A 148 -15.04 0.20 -15.48
N GLU A 149 -14.58 1.43 -15.70
CA GLU A 149 -15.17 2.39 -16.65
C GLU A 149 -15.10 1.88 -18.09
N GLN A 150 -14.01 1.21 -18.47
CA GLN A 150 -13.85 0.60 -19.79
C GLN A 150 -14.71 -0.66 -20.02
N ASN A 151 -15.30 -1.25 -18.96
CA ASN A 151 -16.07 -2.50 -19.02
C ASN A 151 -17.51 -2.34 -18.46
N ASP A 152 -18.11 -1.16 -18.70
CA ASP A 152 -19.35 -0.63 -18.09
C ASP A 152 -20.56 -1.59 -18.07
N GLU A 153 -20.66 -2.56 -18.99
CA GLU A 153 -21.83 -3.46 -19.14
C GLU A 153 -22.14 -4.37 -17.93
N GLU A 154 -21.16 -4.65 -17.05
CA GLU A 154 -21.35 -5.50 -15.85
C GLU A 154 -20.98 -4.78 -14.55
N THR A 155 -20.66 -3.48 -14.60
CA THR A 155 -20.13 -2.75 -13.44
C THR A 155 -21.24 -2.27 -12.52
N ASP A 156 -21.19 -2.70 -11.26
CA ASP A 156 -22.02 -2.14 -10.19
C ASP A 156 -21.65 -0.67 -9.95
N LYS A 157 -22.52 0.25 -10.39
CA LYS A 157 -22.34 1.70 -10.26
C LYS A 157 -22.09 2.14 -8.82
N ASP A 158 -22.68 1.44 -7.85
CA ASP A 158 -22.45 1.73 -6.43
C ASP A 158 -21.03 1.36 -5.99
N SER A 159 -20.49 0.25 -6.50
CA SER A 159 -19.11 -0.15 -6.24
C SER A 159 -18.13 0.82 -6.88
N LEU A 160 -18.37 1.25 -8.13
CA LEU A 160 -17.55 2.26 -8.80
C LEU A 160 -17.55 3.58 -8.03
N LYS A 161 -18.73 4.07 -7.61
CA LYS A 161 -18.87 5.29 -6.81
C LYS A 161 -18.09 5.22 -5.49
N ARG A 162 -18.11 4.06 -4.81
CA ARG A 162 -17.32 3.86 -3.57
C ARG A 162 -15.81 3.92 -3.84
N LEU A 163 -15.33 3.32 -4.93
CA LEU A 163 -13.91 3.36 -5.29
C LEU A 163 -13.47 4.79 -5.62
N CYS A 164 -14.29 5.55 -6.36
CA CYS A 164 -14.03 6.96 -6.63
C CYS A 164 -13.96 7.78 -5.33
N ALA A 165 -14.91 7.58 -4.42
CA ALA A 165 -14.90 8.27 -3.12
C ALA A 165 -13.64 7.93 -2.28
N LEU A 166 -13.21 6.67 -2.27
CA LEU A 166 -11.97 6.25 -1.60
C LEU A 166 -10.73 6.90 -2.24
N ARG A 167 -10.65 6.91 -3.58
CA ARG A 167 -9.56 7.55 -4.33
C ARG A 167 -9.48 9.03 -3.99
N ASP A 168 -10.60 9.73 -4.01
CA ASP A 168 -10.65 11.17 -3.77
C ASP A 168 -10.26 11.49 -2.33
N ARG A 169 -10.66 10.66 -1.35
CA ARG A 169 -10.19 10.77 0.04
C ARG A 169 -8.68 10.64 0.14
N TYR A 170 -8.08 9.64 -0.52
CA TYR A 170 -6.63 9.47 -0.48
C TYR A 170 -5.89 10.56 -1.25
N ARG A 171 -6.44 11.08 -2.36
CA ARG A 171 -5.88 12.24 -3.07
C ARG A 171 -5.87 13.49 -2.20
N ILE A 172 -6.92 13.75 -1.42
CA ILE A 172 -6.95 14.86 -0.45
C ILE A 172 -5.84 14.69 0.59
N LEU A 173 -5.67 13.47 1.13
CA LEU A 173 -4.60 13.18 2.07
C LEU A 173 -3.21 13.41 1.44
N HIS A 174 -2.99 12.88 0.23
CA HIS A 174 -1.73 12.98 -0.49
C HIS A 174 -1.37 14.44 -0.83
N ALA A 175 -2.32 15.21 -1.35
CA ALA A 175 -2.13 16.65 -1.60
C ALA A 175 -1.84 17.41 -0.29
N GLY A 176 -2.46 16.99 0.81
CA GLY A 176 -2.12 17.43 2.16
C GLY A 176 -0.65 17.15 2.49
N MET A 177 -0.16 15.93 2.27
CA MET A 177 1.25 15.59 2.52
C MET A 177 2.21 16.43 1.67
N GLU A 178 1.96 16.54 0.36
CA GLU A 178 2.80 17.32 -0.56
C GLU A 178 2.91 18.78 -0.11
N LYS A 179 1.78 19.38 0.31
CA LYS A 179 1.76 20.75 0.82
C LYS A 179 2.72 20.96 1.99
N TYR A 180 2.88 19.98 2.88
CA TYR A 180 3.75 20.11 4.06
C TYR A 180 5.20 19.71 3.77
N LEU A 181 5.40 18.67 2.96
CA LEU A 181 6.72 18.21 2.51
C LEU A 181 7.46 19.27 1.69
N PHE A 182 6.76 19.94 0.77
CA PHE A 182 7.36 20.90 -0.16
C PHE A 182 7.14 22.37 0.23
N SER A 183 6.64 22.65 1.44
CA SER A 183 6.50 24.05 1.88
C SER A 183 7.86 24.68 2.18
N GLU A 184 8.05 25.95 1.83
CA GLU A 184 9.23 26.71 2.27
C GLU A 184 9.03 27.38 3.64
N SER A 185 7.82 27.33 4.19
CA SER A 185 7.52 27.94 5.49
C SER A 185 8.08 27.11 6.65
N ASP A 186 8.70 27.79 7.60
CA ASP A 186 9.24 27.19 8.83
C ASP A 186 8.30 27.34 10.04
N SER A 187 6.99 27.43 9.79
CA SER A 187 6.03 27.44 10.90
C SER A 187 6.12 26.14 11.69
N THR A 188 5.93 26.20 13.02
CA THR A 188 5.95 25.05 13.93
C THR A 188 5.13 23.88 13.39
N ARG A 189 3.91 24.17 12.92
CA ARG A 189 3.01 23.15 12.37
C ARG A 189 3.56 22.47 11.12
N ILE A 190 4.20 23.23 10.24
CA ILE A 190 4.77 22.70 9.01
C ILE A 190 5.96 21.81 9.32
N ARG A 191 6.86 22.28 10.19
CA ARG A 191 8.02 21.51 10.63
C ARG A 191 7.62 20.20 11.30
N VAL A 192 6.69 20.21 12.25
CA VAL A 192 6.21 18.99 12.93
C VAL A 192 5.65 17.97 11.94
N VAL A 193 4.74 18.39 11.05
CA VAL A 193 4.10 17.47 10.10
C VAL A 193 5.10 16.97 9.06
N ARG A 194 6.01 17.83 8.58
CA ARG A 194 7.08 17.41 7.65
C ARG A 194 7.95 16.34 8.28
N GLU A 195 8.46 16.59 9.49
CA GLU A 195 9.31 15.61 10.15
C GLU A 195 8.56 14.30 10.44
N ARG A 196 7.26 14.37 10.78
CA ARG A 196 6.42 13.17 10.89
C ARG A 196 6.34 12.36 9.58
N LEU A 197 6.28 13.03 8.43
CA LEU A 197 6.20 12.38 7.11
C LEU A 197 7.55 11.83 6.65
N LEU A 198 8.65 12.45 7.07
CA LEU A 198 10.01 11.99 6.77
C LEU A 198 10.45 10.83 7.70
N HIS A 199 9.98 10.84 8.94
CA HIS A 199 10.34 9.91 10.00
C HIS A 199 9.09 9.17 10.53
N VAL A 200 8.50 8.34 9.66
CA VAL A 200 7.25 7.61 9.93
C VAL A 200 7.39 6.60 11.07
N ASP A 201 8.61 6.12 11.29
CA ASP A 201 8.99 5.11 12.28
C ASP A 201 9.08 5.65 13.72
N LEU A 202 9.32 6.95 13.90
CA LEU A 202 9.43 7.55 15.23
C LEU A 202 8.08 7.55 15.96
N GLY A 203 8.09 7.36 17.28
CA GLY A 203 6.93 7.64 18.14
C GLY A 203 6.66 9.14 18.28
N SER A 204 5.50 9.53 18.82
CA SER A 204 5.20 10.96 19.08
C SER A 204 6.19 11.62 20.04
N ALA A 205 6.65 10.89 21.06
CA ALA A 205 7.65 11.38 22.02
C ALA A 205 9.03 11.57 21.36
N GLU A 206 9.49 10.58 20.62
CA GLU A 206 10.76 10.64 19.88
C GLU A 206 10.74 11.76 18.84
N LEU A 207 9.60 11.94 18.16
CA LEU A 207 9.40 13.04 17.23
C LEU A 207 9.46 14.39 17.96
N ALA A 208 8.85 14.52 19.13
CA ALA A 208 8.87 15.75 19.94
C ALA A 208 10.29 16.17 20.33
N ASP A 209 11.10 15.20 20.78
CA ASP A 209 12.51 15.40 21.07
C ASP A 209 13.29 15.80 19.81
N PHE A 210 13.02 15.14 18.68
CA PHE A 210 13.68 15.41 17.41
C PHE A 210 13.39 16.83 16.87
N VAL A 211 12.14 17.29 16.96
CA VAL A 211 11.74 18.62 16.49
C VAL A 211 11.99 19.72 17.52
N GLY A 212 12.26 19.38 18.78
CA GLY A 212 12.49 20.35 19.87
C GLY A 212 11.21 21.07 20.32
N PHE A 213 10.04 20.42 20.22
CA PHE A 213 8.76 20.96 20.67
C PHE A 213 8.15 20.09 21.78
N SER A 214 7.22 20.64 22.56
CA SER A 214 6.52 19.85 23.58
C SER A 214 5.66 18.76 22.93
N HIS A 215 5.47 17.64 23.63
CA HIS A 215 4.60 16.54 23.19
C HIS A 215 3.19 17.03 22.83
N THR A 216 2.63 17.92 23.65
CA THR A 216 1.31 18.52 23.41
C THR A 216 1.26 19.31 22.11
N THR A 217 2.30 20.09 21.80
CA THR A 217 2.39 20.86 20.54
C THR A 217 2.43 19.92 19.34
N VAL A 218 3.20 18.83 19.44
CA VAL A 218 3.29 17.83 18.37
C VAL A 218 1.94 17.17 18.14
N ASP A 219 1.31 16.65 19.18
CA ASP A 219 0.02 15.97 19.09
C ASP A 219 -1.06 16.87 18.48
N LEU A 220 -1.12 18.14 18.89
CA LEU A 220 -2.07 19.11 18.33
C LEU A 220 -1.84 19.34 16.83
N CYS A 221 -0.58 19.51 16.41
CA CYS A 221 -0.26 19.72 14.99
C CYS A 221 -0.63 18.49 14.13
N LEU A 222 -0.35 17.29 14.64
CA LEU A 222 -0.67 16.03 13.96
C LEU A 222 -2.18 15.77 13.92
N ALA A 223 -2.88 15.99 15.03
CA ALA A 223 -4.33 15.83 15.12
C ALA A 223 -5.05 16.80 14.17
N ASP A 224 -4.62 18.06 14.12
CA ASP A 224 -5.20 19.03 13.21
C ASP A 224 -4.95 18.68 11.74
N PHE A 225 -3.79 18.10 11.40
CA PHE A 225 -3.54 17.57 10.05
C PHE A 225 -4.50 16.43 9.71
N LEU A 226 -4.61 15.42 10.58
CA LEU A 226 -5.49 14.28 10.36
C LEU A 226 -6.96 14.70 10.25
N LYS A 227 -7.41 15.61 11.12
CA LYS A 227 -8.76 16.19 11.06
C LYS A 227 -9.01 16.87 9.72
N LYS A 228 -8.03 17.59 9.20
CA LYS A 228 -8.15 18.35 7.96
C LYS A 228 -7.99 17.52 6.69
N TYR A 229 -7.23 16.42 6.70
CA TYR A 229 -6.89 15.73 5.46
C TYR A 229 -7.30 14.26 5.42
N TYR A 230 -7.52 13.64 6.59
CA TYR A 230 -7.85 12.21 6.67
C TYR A 230 -9.29 11.94 7.13
N TYR A 231 -9.78 12.69 8.12
CA TYR A 231 -11.10 12.47 8.73
C TYR A 231 -12.25 13.24 8.08
N LEU A 232 -11.98 14.18 7.17
CA LEU A 232 -13.02 14.98 6.48
C LEU A 232 -14.10 14.15 5.77
N GLY A 233 -13.82 12.89 5.43
CA GLY A 233 -14.77 11.98 4.78
C GLY A 233 -15.41 10.91 5.67
N ALA A 234 -15.13 10.87 6.99
CA ALA A 234 -15.67 9.83 7.88
C ALA A 234 -17.08 10.15 8.42
N GLY A 235 -17.60 11.36 8.17
CA GLY A 235 -18.92 11.83 8.63
C GLY A 235 -20.07 11.63 7.65
N GLY A 236 -19.89 10.86 6.58
CA GLY A 236 -20.90 10.61 5.55
C GLY A 236 -20.85 9.18 5.06
N ALA A 237 -21.40 8.26 5.85
CA ALA A 237 -21.79 6.91 5.45
C ALA A 237 -23.13 6.58 6.11
#